data_AF-A0A3S3R1P2-F1
#
_entry.id   AF-A0A3S3R1P2-F1
#
_cell.length_a   1.000
_cell.length_b   1.000
_cell.length_c   1.000
_cell.angle_alpha   90.00
_cell.angle_beta   90.00
_cell.angle_gamma   90.00
#
_symmetry.space_group_name_H-M   'P 1'
#
loop_
_entity.id
_entity.type
_entity.pdbx_description
1 polymer ?
#
loop_
_entity_poly.entity_id
_entity_poly.type
_entity_poly.pdbx_seq_one_letter_code
_entity_poly.pdbx_strand_id
1 'polypeptide(L)'
;MEGVKISVPQGAFYLFLDFSSYYGAEVDGFGPVKDSESLCRFLLDKAQVNMRHSPNLLPLHPVALVPGDAFGDDNCIRISYAASLTTLQAAVDKIKKAMVLLRPAVPV
;
A
#
# COMPACT_ATOMS: atom_id res chain seq x y z
N MET A 1 -10.58 -2.10 5.80
CA MET A 1 -10.28 -2.29 4.37
C MET A 1 -10.76 -3.68 4.07
N GLU A 2 -11.76 -3.80 3.23
CA GLU A 2 -12.31 -5.11 2.85
C GLU A 2 -11.25 -5.89 2.04
N GLY A 3 -11.22 -7.22 2.09
CA GLY A 3 -10.30 -8.05 1.28
C GLY A 3 -8.83 -8.07 1.67
N VAL A 4 -8.31 -7.06 2.38
CA VAL A 4 -6.93 -7.07 2.88
C VAL A 4 -6.79 -8.08 4.02
N LYS A 5 -5.92 -9.08 3.84
CA LYS A 5 -5.60 -10.04 4.91
C LYS A 5 -4.30 -9.66 5.61
N ILE A 6 -4.26 -9.87 6.91
CA ILE A 6 -3.13 -9.50 7.77
C ILE A 6 -2.64 -10.73 8.49
N SER A 7 -1.35 -11.02 8.35
CA SER A 7 -0.66 -11.92 9.27
C SER A 7 -0.10 -11.09 10.42
N VAL A 8 -0.63 -11.31 11.63
CA VAL A 8 -0.17 -10.58 12.82
C VAL A 8 1.26 -11.04 13.15
N PRO A 9 2.26 -10.14 13.08
CA PRO A 9 3.65 -10.53 13.27
C PRO A 9 3.91 -10.84 14.75
N GLN A 10 4.73 -11.86 15.01
CA GLN A 10 5.18 -12.21 16.36
C GLN A 10 6.46 -11.47 16.78
N GLY A 11 7.04 -10.67 15.88
CA GLY A 11 8.28 -9.93 16.09
C GLY A 11 8.66 -9.08 14.88
N ALA A 12 9.88 -8.52 14.89
CA ALA A 12 10.37 -7.54 13.93
C ALA A 12 9.51 -6.25 13.90
N PHE A 13 9.68 -5.44 12.85
CA PHE A 13 8.99 -4.16 12.66
C PHE A 13 8.36 -4.01 11.27
N TYR A 14 7.91 -5.15 10.70
CA TYR A 14 7.30 -5.21 9.38
C TYR A 14 5.96 -5.94 9.42
N LEU A 15 5.00 -5.44 8.64
CA LEU A 15 3.76 -6.13 8.29
C LEU A 15 3.86 -6.63 6.85
N PHE A 16 3.38 -7.85 6.62
CA PHE A 16 3.07 -8.35 5.29
C PHE A 16 1.54 -8.42 5.17
N LEU A 17 1.00 -7.59 4.29
CA LEU A 17 -0.43 -7.47 4.05
C LEU A 17 -0.75 -8.06 2.67
N ASP A 18 -1.65 -9.02 2.62
CA ASP A 18 -2.15 -9.61 1.37
C ASP A 18 -3.19 -8.67 0.75
N PHE A 19 -2.89 -8.20 -0.46
CA PHE A 19 -3.75 -7.33 -1.27
C PHE A 19 -4.24 -8.02 -2.54
N SER A 20 -4.01 -9.32 -2.71
CA SER A 20 -4.31 -10.07 -3.93
C SER A 20 -5.77 -9.99 -4.38
N SER A 21 -6.71 -9.73 -3.46
CA SER A 21 -8.13 -9.53 -3.78
C SER A 21 -8.39 -8.34 -4.71
N TYR A 22 -7.44 -7.41 -4.80
CA TYR A 22 -7.49 -6.22 -5.65
C TYR A 22 -6.77 -6.39 -6.99
N TYR A 23 -6.08 -7.52 -7.20
CA TYR A 23 -5.40 -7.78 -8.47
C TYR A 23 -6.42 -8.06 -9.57
N GLY A 24 -6.17 -7.51 -10.76
CA GLY A 24 -7.12 -7.44 -11.86
C GLY A 24 -7.99 -6.18 -11.86
N ALA A 25 -7.86 -5.30 -10.85
CA ALA A 25 -8.55 -4.01 -10.87
C ALA A 25 -7.98 -3.09 -11.96
N GLU A 26 -8.86 -2.49 -12.75
CA GLU A 26 -8.53 -1.44 -13.71
C GLU A 26 -8.82 -0.08 -13.10
N VAL A 27 -7.84 0.82 -13.12
CA VAL A 27 -7.97 2.16 -12.53
C VAL A 27 -7.83 3.25 -13.58
N ASP A 28 -8.82 4.13 -13.63
CA ASP A 28 -8.83 5.26 -14.56
C ASP A 28 -7.61 6.18 -14.36
N GLY A 29 -6.95 6.51 -15.47
CA GLY A 29 -5.71 7.29 -15.49
C GLY A 29 -4.52 6.65 -14.77
N PHE A 30 -4.50 5.32 -14.57
CA PHE A 30 -3.33 4.56 -14.10
C PHE A 30 -3.14 3.26 -14.89
N GLY A 31 -4.21 2.51 -15.14
CA GLY A 31 -4.20 1.20 -15.80
C GLY A 31 -4.37 0.03 -14.82
N PRO A 32 -3.96 -1.19 -15.21
CA PRO A 32 -4.17 -2.39 -14.41
C PRO A 32 -3.28 -2.45 -13.16
N VAL A 33 -3.88 -2.89 -12.06
CA VAL A 33 -3.19 -3.38 -10.86
C VAL A 33 -3.22 -4.91 -10.89
N LYS A 34 -2.08 -5.54 -11.17
CA LYS A 34 -2.00 -6.99 -11.46
C LYS A 34 -1.10 -7.79 -10.52
N ASP A 35 -0.26 -7.10 -9.76
CA ASP A 35 0.81 -7.66 -8.93
C ASP A 35 1.20 -6.67 -7.81
N SER A 36 2.08 -7.10 -6.91
CA SER A 36 2.53 -6.27 -5.80
C SER A 36 3.31 -5.03 -6.27
N GLU A 37 4.02 -5.12 -7.40
CA GLU A 37 4.78 -4.01 -7.99
C GLU A 37 3.84 -2.91 -8.52
N SER A 38 2.87 -3.28 -9.36
CA SER A 38 1.87 -2.35 -9.90
C SER A 38 1.00 -1.74 -8.81
N LEU A 39 0.69 -2.50 -7.74
CA LEU A 39 0.00 -1.95 -6.56
C LEU A 39 0.88 -0.93 -5.80
N CYS A 40 2.16 -1.22 -5.60
CA CYS A 40 3.09 -0.25 -5.01
C CYS A 40 3.16 1.03 -5.84
N ARG A 41 3.29 0.91 -7.17
CA ARG A 41 3.31 2.06 -8.08
C ARG A 41 2.00 2.84 -8.05
N PHE A 42 0.86 2.15 -7.99
CA PHE A 42 -0.45 2.77 -7.83
C PHE A 42 -0.54 3.61 -6.56
N LEU A 43 -0.13 3.03 -5.42
CA LEU A 43 -0.13 3.72 -4.12
C LEU A 43 0.86 4.90 -4.11
N LEU A 44 2.01 4.75 -4.76
CA LEU A 44 2.97 5.83 -4.97
C LEU A 44 2.36 7.01 -5.71
N ASP A 45 1.74 6.75 -6.86
CA ASP A 45 1.21 7.78 -7.75
C ASP A 45 -0.03 8.46 -7.17
N LYS A 46 -0.99 7.68 -6.65
CA LYS A 46 -2.29 8.21 -6.18
C LYS A 46 -2.30 8.63 -4.70
N ALA A 47 -1.53 7.97 -3.84
CA ALA A 47 -1.49 8.28 -2.41
C ALA A 47 -0.22 9.03 -1.96
N GLN A 48 0.75 9.25 -2.87
CA GLN A 48 2.03 9.92 -2.59
C GLN A 48 2.77 9.30 -1.39
N VAL A 49 2.58 8.00 -1.13
CA VAL A 49 3.04 7.35 0.10
C VAL A 49 4.56 7.33 0.27
N ASN A 50 5.34 7.50 -0.81
CA ASN A 50 6.81 7.64 -0.71
C ASN A 50 7.37 8.98 -1.25
N MET A 51 6.53 9.96 -1.56
CA MET A 51 7.03 11.24 -2.10
C MET A 51 7.67 12.10 -1.00
N ARG A 52 8.98 12.29 -1.08
CA ARG A 52 9.63 13.54 -0.63
C ARG A 52 9.82 14.40 -1.88
N HIS A 53 9.81 15.72 -1.75
CA HIS A 53 9.97 16.74 -2.82
C HIS A 53 8.67 17.39 -3.32
N SER A 54 8.08 18.22 -2.45
CA SER A 54 7.67 19.56 -2.87
C SER A 54 8.00 20.53 -1.73
N PRO A 55 8.76 21.62 -1.96
CA PRO A 55 9.20 22.53 -0.89
C PRO A 55 8.04 23.29 -0.21
N ASN A 56 6.83 23.23 -0.79
CA ASN A 56 5.65 23.96 -0.33
C ASN A 56 4.51 23.05 0.18
N LEU A 57 4.74 21.74 0.32
CA LEU A 57 3.78 20.82 0.92
C LEU A 57 4.24 20.43 2.34
N LEU A 58 3.27 20.35 3.26
CA LEU A 58 3.43 19.80 4.61
C LEU A 58 4.33 18.55 4.62
N PRO A 59 5.10 18.29 5.70
CA PRO A 59 5.99 17.14 5.77
C PRO A 59 5.22 15.86 5.44
N LEU A 60 5.48 15.31 4.26
CA LEU A 60 5.06 13.96 3.93
C LEU A 60 5.88 13.04 4.82
N HIS A 61 5.20 12.27 5.66
CA HIS A 61 5.79 11.12 6.30
C HIS A 61 5.68 9.94 5.33
N PRO A 62 6.73 9.61 4.56
CA PRO A 62 6.65 8.50 3.64
C PRO A 62 6.65 7.21 4.45
N VAL A 63 5.67 6.35 4.22
CA VAL A 63 5.74 4.97 4.70
C VAL A 63 6.16 4.15 3.51
N ALA A 64 7.41 3.71 3.54
CA ALA A 64 8.00 2.90 2.49
C ALA A 64 7.23 1.59 2.37
N LEU A 65 6.49 1.47 1.28
CA LEU A 65 5.95 0.21 0.79
C LEU A 65 7.02 -0.48 -0.04
N VAL A 66 7.18 -1.79 0.17
CA VAL A 66 8.02 -2.63 -0.68
C VAL A 66 7.15 -3.73 -1.25
N PRO A 67 7.19 -3.97 -2.58
CA PRO A 67 6.43 -5.05 -3.18
C PRO A 67 6.89 -6.40 -2.64
N GLY A 68 5.96 -7.34 -2.51
CA GLY A 68 6.20 -8.64 -1.90
C GLY A 68 6.95 -9.61 -2.81
N ASP A 69 6.93 -9.38 -4.12
CA ASP A 69 7.75 -10.11 -5.10
C ASP A 69 9.25 -10.08 -4.76
N ALA A 70 9.74 -8.96 -4.22
CA ALA A 70 11.11 -8.80 -3.72
C ALA A 70 11.44 -9.74 -2.55
N PHE A 71 10.43 -10.37 -1.94
CA PHE A 71 10.52 -11.34 -0.85
C PHE A 71 9.96 -12.72 -1.22
N GLY A 72 9.57 -12.93 -2.48
CA GLY A 72 9.05 -14.21 -2.97
C GLY A 72 7.55 -14.45 -2.73
N ASP A 73 6.78 -13.44 -2.31
CA ASP A 73 5.31 -13.52 -2.21
C ASP A 73 4.65 -12.28 -2.83
N ASP A 74 4.32 -12.40 -4.11
CA ASP A 74 3.73 -11.32 -4.91
C ASP A 74 2.29 -10.97 -4.52
N ASN A 75 1.66 -11.71 -3.60
CA ASN A 75 0.35 -11.33 -3.06
C ASN A 75 0.43 -10.22 -2.01
N CYS A 76 1.62 -10.04 -1.44
CA CYS A 76 1.81 -9.23 -0.26
C CYS A 76 2.49 -7.88 -0.56
N ILE A 77 2.25 -6.91 0.32
CA ILE A 77 3.02 -5.67 0.41
C ILE A 77 3.64 -5.59 1.79
N ARG A 78 4.95 -5.30 1.84
CA ARG A 78 5.66 -5.11 3.10
C ARG A 78 5.61 -3.65 3.54
N ILE A 79 5.19 -3.43 4.78
CA ILE A 79 5.11 -2.11 5.41
C ILE A 79 5.95 -2.08 6.67
N SER A 80 6.89 -1.14 6.77
CA SER A 80 7.61 -0.89 8.02
C SER A 80 6.75 -0.09 9.00
N TYR A 81 6.64 -0.57 10.24
CA TYR A 81 6.01 0.18 11.33
C TYR A 81 7.01 0.75 12.34
N ALA A 82 8.31 0.80 11.99
CA ALA A 82 9.34 1.48 12.77
C ALA A 82 9.25 3.01 12.63
N ALA A 83 8.11 3.59 12.99
CA ALA A 83 7.83 5.02 12.94
C ALA A 83 6.86 5.44 14.05
N SER A 84 6.64 6.75 14.24
CA SER A 84 5.67 7.24 15.23
C SER A 84 4.24 6.79 14.88
N LEU A 85 3.39 6.60 15.91
CA LEU A 85 1.97 6.29 15.70
C LEU A 85 1.27 7.32 14.80
N THR A 86 1.61 8.60 14.95
CA THR A 86 1.10 9.69 14.10
C THR A 86 1.47 9.51 12.63
N THR A 87 2.70 9.08 12.35
CA THR A 87 3.18 8.76 10.99
C THR A 87 2.40 7.57 10.42
N LEU A 88 2.26 6.50 11.20
CA LEU A 88 1.57 5.29 10.78
C LEU A 88 0.08 5.55 10.50
N GLN A 89 -0.58 6.30 11.37
CA GLN A 89 -2.00 6.66 11.19
C GLN A 89 -2.21 7.45 9.90
N ALA A 90 -1.39 8.48 9.66
CA ALA A 90 -1.47 9.28 8.44
C ALA A 90 -1.22 8.46 7.17
N ALA A 91 -0.29 7.49 7.21
CA ALA A 91 -0.02 6.62 6.08
C ALA A 91 -1.15 5.63 5.81
N VAL A 92 -1.68 4.99 6.85
CA VAL A 92 -2.84 4.10 6.73
C VAL A 92 -4.04 4.86 6.16
N ASP A 93 -4.26 6.11 6.58
CA ASP A 93 -5.36 6.93 6.05
C ASP A 93 -5.17 7.28 4.56
N LYS A 94 -3.92 7.52 4.12
CA LYS A 94 -3.59 7.71 2.69
C LYS A 94 -3.83 6.43 1.88
N ILE A 95 -3.38 5.27 2.39
CA ILE A 95 -3.58 3.97 1.76
C ILE A 95 -5.08 3.71 1.62
N LYS A 96 -5.86 3.85 2.71
CA LYS A 96 -7.32 3.68 2.70
C LYS A 96 -7.99 4.55 1.63
N LYS A 97 -7.61 5.82 1.52
CA LYS A 97 -8.16 6.75 0.51
C LYS A 97 -7.87 6.29 -0.91
N ALA A 98 -6.67 5.80 -1.20
CA ALA A 98 -6.35 5.26 -2.53
C ALA A 98 -7.04 3.91 -2.80
N MET A 99 -7.19 3.05 -1.79
CA MET A 99 -7.88 1.77 -1.95
C MET A 99 -9.36 1.92 -2.32
N VAL A 100 -10.01 3.06 -2.05
CA VAL A 100 -11.38 3.35 -2.53
C VAL A 100 -11.47 3.39 -4.06
N LEU A 101 -10.35 3.69 -4.75
CA LEU A 101 -10.29 3.69 -6.21
C LEU A 101 -10.13 2.28 -6.79
N LEU A 102 -9.85 1.28 -5.95
CA LEU A 102 -9.79 -0.12 -6.35
C LEU A 102 -11.11 -0.81 -6.00
N ARG A 103 -11.65 -1.57 -6.95
CA ARG A 103 -12.73 -2.53 -6.66
C ARG A 103 -12.11 -3.92 -6.49
N PRO A 104 -12.50 -4.70 -5.48
CA PRO A 104 -12.10 -6.10 -5.40
C PRO A 104 -12.50 -6.82 -6.69
N ALA A 105 -11.57 -7.56 -7.30
CA ALA A 105 -11.87 -8.35 -8.49
C ALA A 105 -12.70 -9.60 -8.16
N VAL A 106 -12.65 -10.03 -6.89
CA VAL A 106 -13.39 -11.17 -6.34
C VAL A 106 -14.32 -10.68 -5.23
N PRO A 107 -15.61 -11.07 -5.21
CA PRO A 107 -16.49 -10.80 -4.08
C PRO A 107 -15.90 -11.41 -2.79
N VAL A 108 -15.82 -10.58 -1.76
CA VAL A 108 -15.32 -10.92 -0.41
C VAL A 108 -16.40 -11.55 0.45
#